data_AF-A0A7L4NAK0-F1
#
_entry.id   AF-A0A7L4NAK0-F1
#
_cell.length_a   1.000
_cell.length_b   1.000
_cell.length_c   1.000
_cell.angle_alpha   90.00
_cell.angle_beta   90.00
_cell.angle_gamma   90.00
#
_symmetry.space_group_name_H-M   'P 1'
#
loop_
_entity.id
_entity.type
_entity.pdbx_description
1 polymer ?
#
loop_
_entity_poly.entity_id
_entity_poly.type
_entity_poly.pdbx_seq_one_letter_code
_entity_poly.pdbx_strand_id
1 'polypeptide(L)'
;NNPVYSPVYFPVELHRKAALEEDLKYFYGSNWREEIPCPEATQKYVERLHYVGKNHPELLVAHAYTRYLGDLSGGQVLKKIAQKALQLPSTGEGLAFFTFDGITNATKFKQLYRSRMNALEMDLATKKRVLEEAKKAFLLNIQVFEALQRLVSKGQENGHPLQLKSELRTRNKSHEHDPAPRKESERTIRRQTDIMPTTPLVRWILALSFLAMTVAVGLFAM
;
A
#
# COMPACT_ATOMS: atom_id res chain seq x y z
N ASN A 1 -13.84 -22.28 10.11
CA ASN A 1 -15.09 -22.36 9.32
C ASN A 1 -16.26 -21.76 10.08
N ASN A 2 -16.37 -20.43 10.14
CA ASN A 2 -17.53 -19.76 10.73
C ASN A 2 -18.48 -19.31 9.60
N PRO A 3 -19.75 -19.78 9.56
CA PRO A 3 -20.68 -19.50 8.46
C PRO A 3 -20.95 -18.00 8.24
N VAL A 4 -20.80 -17.17 9.28
CA VAL A 4 -21.03 -15.72 9.20
C VAL A 4 -19.99 -14.96 8.37
N TYR A 5 -18.92 -15.63 7.94
CA TYR A 5 -17.84 -15.04 7.14
C TYR A 5 -17.38 -15.94 5.98
N SER A 6 -17.55 -17.26 6.07
CA SER A 6 -17.03 -18.19 5.05
C SER A 6 -17.42 -17.88 3.60
N PRO A 7 -18.62 -17.35 3.28
CA PRO A 7 -18.97 -17.00 1.89
C PRO A 7 -18.06 -15.94 1.25
N VAL A 8 -17.41 -15.10 2.06
CA VAL A 8 -16.50 -14.03 1.60
C VAL A 8 -15.02 -14.36 1.83
N TYR A 9 -14.70 -15.61 2.19
CA TYR A 9 -13.34 -16.05 2.46
C TYR A 9 -12.61 -16.46 1.17
N PHE A 10 -11.82 -15.53 0.62
CA PHE A 10 -11.04 -15.70 -0.61
C PHE A 10 -9.53 -15.53 -0.36
N PRO A 11 -8.88 -16.49 0.33
CA PRO A 11 -7.50 -16.32 0.77
C PRO A 11 -6.50 -16.22 -0.39
N VAL A 12 -6.68 -17.05 -1.43
CA VAL A 12 -5.78 -17.08 -2.61
C VAL A 12 -5.87 -15.75 -3.37
N GLU A 13 -7.06 -15.20 -3.50
CA GLU A 13 -7.32 -14.02 -4.30
C GLU A 13 -7.06 -12.72 -3.54
N LEU A 14 -7.34 -12.67 -2.23
CA LEU A 14 -7.37 -11.40 -1.47
C LEU A 14 -6.34 -11.27 -0.37
N HIS A 15 -5.79 -12.34 0.21
CA HIS A 15 -4.85 -12.16 1.32
C HIS A 15 -3.61 -11.39 0.87
N ARG A 16 -3.22 -10.38 1.66
CA ARG A 16 -2.14 -9.44 1.30
C ARG A 16 -0.86 -9.65 2.10
N LYS A 17 -0.87 -10.52 3.12
CA LYS A 17 0.25 -10.62 4.03
C LYS A 17 1.56 -11.02 3.32
N ALA A 18 1.56 -12.11 2.56
CA ALA A 18 2.77 -12.58 1.88
C ALA A 18 3.36 -11.49 0.96
N ALA A 19 2.50 -10.87 0.15
CA ALA A 19 2.87 -9.76 -0.72
C ALA A 19 3.46 -8.57 0.05
N LEU A 20 2.94 -8.27 1.25
CA LEU A 20 3.51 -7.20 2.06
C LEU A 20 4.83 -7.56 2.72
N GLU A 21 5.02 -8.81 3.15
CA GLU A 21 6.30 -9.28 3.67
C GLU A 21 7.39 -9.19 2.59
N GLU A 22 7.05 -9.45 1.31
CA GLU A 22 7.91 -9.21 0.16
C GLU A 22 8.24 -7.72 -0.03
N ASP A 23 7.23 -6.86 -0.01
CA ASP A 23 7.43 -5.41 -0.13
C ASP A 23 8.28 -4.86 1.02
N LEU A 24 8.06 -5.29 2.26
CA LEU A 24 8.89 -4.88 3.38
C LEU A 24 10.33 -5.35 3.24
N LYS A 25 10.53 -6.60 2.81
CA LYS A 25 11.88 -7.10 2.54
C LYS A 25 12.57 -6.29 1.44
N TYR A 26 11.82 -5.83 0.45
CA TYR A 26 12.35 -4.96 -0.60
C TYR A 26 12.77 -3.59 -0.05
N PHE A 27 11.96 -2.96 0.80
CA PHE A 27 12.23 -1.60 1.30
C PHE A 27 13.19 -1.55 2.50
N TYR A 28 13.13 -2.52 3.42
CA TYR A 28 13.86 -2.52 4.69
C TYR A 28 14.94 -3.63 4.76
N GLY A 29 15.05 -4.49 3.75
CA GLY A 29 16.01 -5.59 3.76
C GLY A 29 15.56 -6.77 4.63
N SER A 30 16.48 -7.66 4.99
CA SER A 30 16.15 -8.90 5.70
C SER A 30 15.67 -8.70 7.14
N ASN A 31 16.08 -7.61 7.78
CA ASN A 31 15.80 -7.30 9.20
C ASN A 31 14.58 -6.37 9.34
N TRP A 32 13.67 -6.40 8.36
CA TRP A 32 12.54 -5.49 8.34
C TRP A 32 11.64 -5.62 9.57
N ARG A 33 11.57 -6.81 10.19
CA ARG A 33 10.69 -7.07 11.34
C ARG A 33 11.07 -6.24 12.56
N GLU A 34 12.37 -6.04 12.75
CA GLU A 34 12.94 -5.29 13.86
C GLU A 34 12.95 -3.78 13.61
N GLU A 35 12.89 -3.36 12.35
CA GLU A 35 13.08 -1.95 11.94
C GLU A 35 11.77 -1.19 11.69
N ILE A 36 10.67 -1.88 11.38
CA ILE A 36 9.42 -1.19 11.02
C ILE A 36 8.75 -0.54 12.25
N PRO A 37 8.44 0.76 12.20
CA PRO A 37 7.66 1.39 13.25
C PRO A 37 6.19 0.95 13.17
N CYS A 38 5.56 0.75 14.33
CA CYS A 38 4.13 0.49 14.42
C CYS A 38 3.44 1.66 15.14
N PRO A 39 2.84 2.62 14.41
CA PRO A 39 2.15 3.76 15.02
C PRO A 39 1.01 3.30 15.93
N GLU A 40 0.73 4.06 17.00
CA GLU A 40 -0.38 3.79 17.93
C GLU A 40 -1.73 3.61 17.22
N ALA A 41 -2.00 4.40 16.17
CA ALA A 41 -3.22 4.26 15.38
C ALA A 41 -3.33 2.89 14.67
N THR A 42 -2.20 2.33 14.21
CA THR A 42 -2.14 1.00 13.62
C THR A 42 -2.42 -0.07 14.66
N GLN A 43 -1.84 0.06 15.86
CA GLN A 43 -2.08 -0.85 16.99
C GLN A 43 -3.57 -0.87 17.37
N LYS A 44 -4.20 0.30 17.52
CA LYS A 44 -5.65 0.42 17.77
C LYS A 44 -6.50 -0.26 16.71
N TYR A 45 -6.09 -0.19 15.45
CA TYR A 45 -6.80 -0.88 14.38
C TYR A 45 -6.64 -2.41 14.51
N VAL A 46 -5.42 -2.89 14.72
CA VAL A 46 -5.14 -4.32 14.95
C VAL A 46 -5.93 -4.85 16.16
N GLU A 47 -5.96 -4.12 17.27
CA GLU A 47 -6.77 -4.45 18.45
C GLU A 47 -8.25 -4.57 18.12
N ARG A 48 -8.80 -3.65 17.32
CA ARG A 48 -10.21 -3.73 16.89
C ARG A 48 -10.47 -4.97 16.03
N LEU A 49 -9.55 -5.30 15.11
CA LEU A 49 -9.67 -6.51 14.29
C LEU A 49 -9.68 -7.78 15.15
N HIS A 50 -8.78 -7.88 16.14
CA HIS A 50 -8.77 -9.01 17.07
C HIS A 50 -10.04 -9.07 17.92
N TYR A 51 -10.49 -7.93 18.45
CA TYR A 51 -11.73 -7.86 19.22
C TYR A 51 -12.94 -8.32 18.40
N VAL A 52 -13.08 -7.84 17.16
CA VAL A 52 -14.16 -8.24 16.24
C VAL A 52 -14.05 -9.72 15.89
N GLY A 53 -12.87 -10.19 15.47
CA GLY A 53 -12.67 -11.59 15.10
C GLY A 53 -12.97 -12.57 16.23
N LYS A 54 -12.69 -12.20 17.48
CA LYS A 54 -12.95 -13.04 18.66
C LYS A 54 -14.39 -12.95 19.17
N ASN A 55 -14.96 -11.75 19.24
CA ASN A 55 -16.21 -11.52 20.00
C ASN A 55 -17.42 -11.25 19.11
N HIS A 56 -17.22 -10.76 17.88
CA HIS A 56 -18.30 -10.37 16.95
C HIS A 56 -17.92 -10.73 15.50
N PRO A 57 -17.66 -12.01 15.19
CA PRO A 57 -17.14 -12.43 13.88
C PRO A 57 -18.06 -12.07 12.71
N GLU A 58 -19.35 -11.87 12.94
CA GLU A 58 -20.32 -11.38 11.95
C GLU A 58 -20.01 -9.96 11.44
N LEU A 59 -19.25 -9.18 12.22
CA LEU A 59 -18.83 -7.83 11.82
C LEU A 59 -17.52 -7.82 11.03
N LEU A 60 -16.81 -8.96 10.94
CA LEU A 60 -15.53 -9.05 10.24
C LEU A 60 -15.66 -8.71 8.75
N VAL A 61 -16.82 -8.99 8.15
CA VAL A 61 -17.12 -8.64 6.76
C VAL A 61 -17.03 -7.14 6.51
N ALA A 62 -17.30 -6.30 7.52
CA ALA A 62 -17.19 -4.85 7.40
C ALA A 62 -15.74 -4.41 7.16
N HIS A 63 -14.79 -4.99 7.90
CA HIS A 63 -13.37 -4.71 7.74
C HIS A 63 -12.81 -5.25 6.42
N ALA A 64 -13.15 -6.50 6.09
CA ALA A 64 -12.75 -7.12 4.84
C ALA A 64 -13.28 -6.31 3.63
N TYR A 65 -14.53 -5.86 3.70
CA TYR A 65 -15.13 -5.01 2.68
C TYR A 65 -14.35 -3.70 2.51
N THR A 66 -14.14 -2.97 3.61
CA THR A 66 -13.47 -1.66 3.59
C THR A 66 -12.05 -1.77 3.02
N ARG A 67 -11.31 -2.84 3.32
CA ARG A 67 -9.96 -3.06 2.82
C ARG A 67 -9.94 -3.58 1.38
N TYR A 68 -10.44 -4.79 1.15
CA TYR A 68 -10.22 -5.49 -0.11
C TYR A 68 -10.91 -4.84 -1.30
N LEU A 69 -12.14 -4.31 -1.15
CA LEU A 69 -12.78 -3.59 -2.26
C LEU A 69 -12.10 -2.26 -2.53
N GLY A 70 -11.51 -1.63 -1.52
CA GLY A 70 -10.67 -0.44 -1.67
C GLY A 70 -9.42 -0.74 -2.49
N ASP A 71 -8.70 -1.79 -2.12
CA ASP A 71 -7.48 -2.24 -2.79
C ASP A 71 -7.75 -2.60 -4.27
N LEU A 72 -8.88 -3.27 -4.56
CA LEU A 72 -9.32 -3.61 -5.93
C LEU A 72 -9.97 -2.45 -6.71
N SER A 73 -10.10 -1.27 -6.11
CA SER A 73 -10.68 -0.09 -6.76
C SER A 73 -9.61 0.98 -6.98
N GLY A 74 -9.22 1.66 -5.91
CA GLY A 74 -8.21 2.73 -5.98
C GLY A 74 -6.79 2.20 -6.10
N GLY A 75 -6.51 0.99 -5.58
CA GLY A 75 -5.16 0.44 -5.47
C GLY A 75 -4.39 0.38 -6.79
N GLN A 76 -5.06 0.15 -7.92
CA GLN A 76 -4.39 0.13 -9.23
C GLN A 76 -3.91 1.51 -9.69
N VAL A 77 -4.63 2.58 -9.31
CA VAL A 77 -4.17 3.96 -9.53
C VAL A 77 -2.99 4.25 -8.62
N LEU A 78 -3.08 3.85 -7.34
CA LEU A 78 -2.03 4.03 -6.34
C LEU A 78 -0.74 3.31 -6.72
N LYS A 79 -0.83 2.09 -7.28
CA LYS A 79 0.30 1.32 -7.83
C LYS A 79 1.09 2.14 -8.85
N LYS A 80 0.40 2.75 -9.82
CA LYS A 80 1.05 3.55 -10.89
C LYS A 80 1.71 4.81 -10.33
N ILE A 81 1.05 5.46 -9.37
CA ILE A 81 1.58 6.65 -8.70
C ILE A 81 2.83 6.29 -7.90
N ALA A 82 2.76 5.24 -7.08
CA ALA A 82 3.88 4.74 -6.29
C ALA A 82 5.07 4.36 -7.20
N GLN A 83 4.82 3.59 -8.26
CA GLN A 83 5.85 3.19 -9.21
C GLN A 83 6.60 4.40 -9.79
N LYS A 84 5.87 5.40 -10.26
CA LYS A 84 6.45 6.61 -10.85
C LYS A 84 7.18 7.46 -9.82
N ALA A 85 6.56 7.67 -8.66
CA ALA A 85 7.07 8.62 -7.67
C ALA A 85 8.30 8.08 -6.93
N LEU A 86 8.35 6.76 -6.70
CA LEU A 86 9.48 6.07 -6.07
C LEU A 86 10.47 5.48 -7.08
N GLN A 87 10.25 5.66 -8.38
CA GLN A 87 11.09 5.13 -9.47
C GLN A 87 11.30 3.60 -9.37
N LEU A 88 10.23 2.88 -9.02
CA LEU A 88 10.28 1.42 -8.88
C LEU A 88 10.34 0.73 -10.24
N PRO A 89 10.99 -0.44 -10.32
CA PRO A 89 11.18 -1.13 -11.59
C PRO A 89 9.85 -1.59 -12.19
N SER A 90 9.85 -1.80 -13.52
CA SER A 90 8.67 -2.30 -14.25
C SER A 90 8.35 -3.76 -13.96
N THR A 91 9.31 -4.51 -13.40
CA THR A 91 9.20 -5.90 -12.99
C THR A 91 8.29 -6.12 -11.77
N GLY A 92 7.97 -5.05 -11.00
CA GLY A 92 6.93 -5.05 -9.98
C GLY A 92 7.41 -5.17 -8.53
N GLU A 93 8.72 -5.30 -8.29
CA GLU A 93 9.29 -5.32 -6.95
C GLU A 93 8.98 -4.02 -6.18
N GLY A 94 8.63 -4.17 -4.89
CA GLY A 94 8.17 -3.07 -4.04
C GLY A 94 6.70 -2.66 -4.27
N LEU A 95 5.96 -3.40 -5.11
CA LEU A 95 4.54 -3.20 -5.42
C LEU A 95 3.73 -4.51 -5.37
N ALA A 96 4.23 -5.54 -4.68
CA ALA A 96 3.57 -6.83 -4.58
C ALA A 96 2.18 -6.69 -3.94
N PHE A 97 2.01 -5.84 -2.91
CA PHE A 97 0.73 -5.56 -2.27
C PHE A 97 -0.38 -5.19 -3.27
N PHE A 98 -0.04 -4.43 -4.31
CA PHE A 98 -0.97 -3.95 -5.33
C PHE A 98 -1.25 -4.96 -6.44
N THR A 99 -0.63 -6.12 -6.40
CA THR A 99 -0.71 -7.16 -7.42
C THR A 99 -1.56 -8.33 -6.92
N PHE A 100 -2.57 -8.72 -7.70
CA PHE A 100 -3.57 -9.72 -7.31
C PHE A 100 -3.56 -10.87 -8.33
N ASP A 101 -2.59 -11.77 -8.24
CA ASP A 101 -2.39 -12.84 -9.24
C ASP A 101 -3.58 -13.80 -9.33
N GLY A 102 -4.31 -14.00 -8.22
CA GLY A 102 -5.56 -14.77 -8.19
C GLY A 102 -6.76 -14.08 -8.84
N ILE A 103 -6.63 -12.83 -9.32
CA ILE A 103 -7.73 -12.03 -9.86
C ILE A 103 -7.38 -11.51 -11.25
N THR A 104 -7.96 -12.15 -12.28
CA THR A 104 -7.78 -11.75 -13.68
C THR A 104 -8.60 -10.51 -14.05
N ASN A 105 -9.73 -10.25 -13.37
CA ASN A 105 -10.57 -9.08 -13.62
C ASN A 105 -11.14 -8.55 -12.30
N ALA A 106 -10.58 -7.43 -11.84
CA ALA A 106 -11.00 -6.80 -10.59
C ALA A 106 -12.47 -6.41 -10.58
N THR A 107 -13.04 -5.91 -11.69
CA THR A 107 -14.46 -5.51 -11.74
C THR A 107 -15.38 -6.71 -11.53
N LYS A 108 -15.14 -7.82 -12.24
CA LYS A 108 -15.92 -9.06 -12.08
C LYS A 108 -15.75 -9.63 -10.67
N PHE A 109 -14.54 -9.61 -10.12
CA PHE A 109 -14.30 -10.11 -8.77
C PHE A 109 -15.03 -9.28 -7.71
N LYS A 110 -15.05 -7.94 -7.84
CA LYS A 110 -15.83 -7.08 -6.93
C LYS A 110 -17.33 -7.34 -7.02
N GLN A 111 -17.86 -7.67 -8.21
CA GLN A 111 -19.27 -8.07 -8.36
C GLN A 111 -19.53 -9.42 -7.66
N LEU A 112 -18.66 -10.40 -7.87
CA LEU A 112 -18.72 -11.69 -7.16
C LEU A 112 -18.70 -11.49 -5.65
N TYR A 113 -17.74 -10.71 -5.13
CA TYR A 113 -17.61 -10.46 -3.69
C TYR A 113 -18.88 -9.82 -3.11
N ARG A 114 -19.48 -8.82 -3.79
CA ARG A 114 -20.77 -8.24 -3.37
C ARG A 114 -21.90 -9.24 -3.37
N SER A 115 -21.98 -10.10 -4.39
CA SER A 115 -22.97 -11.18 -4.43
C SER A 115 -22.80 -12.15 -3.26
N ARG A 116 -21.56 -12.50 -2.89
CA ARG A 116 -21.26 -13.35 -1.74
C ARG A 116 -21.60 -12.71 -0.40
N MET A 117 -21.34 -11.41 -0.26
CA MET A 117 -21.80 -10.64 0.91
C MET A 117 -23.33 -10.65 1.04
N ASN A 118 -24.06 -10.50 -0.07
CA ASN A 118 -25.53 -10.52 -0.06
C ASN A 118 -26.11 -11.89 0.35
N ALA A 119 -25.32 -12.97 0.20
CA ALA A 119 -25.71 -14.32 0.61
C ALA A 119 -25.48 -14.59 2.12
N LEU A 120 -24.88 -13.65 2.86
CA LEU A 120 -24.77 -13.75 4.31
C LEU A 120 -26.14 -13.55 4.95
N GLU A 121 -26.62 -14.58 5.64
CA GLU A 121 -27.86 -14.48 6.41
C GLU A 121 -27.65 -13.58 7.63
N MET A 122 -28.35 -12.46 7.66
CA MET A 122 -28.26 -11.46 8.72
C MET A 122 -29.63 -10.85 9.00
N ASP A 123 -29.98 -10.75 10.28
CA ASP A 123 -31.13 -9.97 10.72
C ASP A 123 -30.89 -8.46 10.55
N LEU A 124 -31.95 -7.67 10.66
CA LEU A 124 -31.86 -6.22 10.47
C LEU A 124 -30.93 -5.55 11.50
N ALA A 125 -30.89 -6.06 12.73
CA ALA A 125 -30.03 -5.55 13.79
C ALA A 125 -28.55 -5.75 13.44
N THR A 126 -28.17 -6.93 12.96
CA THR A 126 -26.80 -7.26 12.54
C THR A 126 -26.40 -6.46 11.31
N LYS A 127 -27.28 -6.29 10.31
CA LYS A 127 -27.00 -5.42 9.16
C LYS A 127 -26.67 -3.98 9.59
N LYS A 128 -27.39 -3.42 10.57
CA LYS A 128 -27.08 -2.11 11.16
C LYS A 128 -25.71 -2.10 11.84
N ARG A 129 -25.40 -3.12 12.66
CA ARG A 129 -24.08 -3.23 13.31
C ARG A 129 -22.93 -3.34 12.30
N VAL A 130 -23.11 -4.10 11.23
CA VAL A 130 -22.12 -4.23 10.14
C VAL A 130 -21.88 -2.88 9.45
N LEU A 131 -22.93 -2.10 9.20
CA LEU A 131 -22.80 -0.77 8.62
C LEU A 131 -22.03 0.19 9.54
N GLU A 132 -22.36 0.20 10.83
CA GLU A 132 -21.63 1.02 11.81
C GLU A 132 -20.17 0.57 11.95
N GLU A 133 -19.91 -0.74 11.90
CA GLU A 133 -18.54 -1.25 11.91
C GLU A 133 -17.78 -0.85 10.64
N ALA A 134 -18.43 -0.81 9.48
CA ALA A 134 -17.79 -0.36 8.25
C ALA A 134 -17.35 1.10 8.37
N LYS A 135 -18.21 1.98 8.90
CA LYS A 135 -17.86 3.39 9.19
C LYS A 135 -16.67 3.47 10.15
N LYS A 136 -16.66 2.65 11.22
CA LYS A 136 -15.54 2.58 12.16
C LYS A 136 -14.25 2.10 11.48
N ALA A 137 -14.32 1.11 10.61
CA ALA A 137 -13.19 0.63 9.82
C ALA A 137 -12.64 1.74 8.90
N PHE A 138 -13.50 2.54 8.27
CA PHE A 138 -13.09 3.71 7.49
C PHE A 138 -12.38 4.75 8.37
N LEU A 139 -12.94 5.09 9.54
CA LEU A 139 -12.34 6.04 10.47
C LEU A 139 -10.97 5.57 10.98
N LEU A 140 -10.83 4.28 11.32
CA LEU A 140 -9.55 3.71 11.75
C LEU A 140 -8.50 3.79 10.63
N ASN A 141 -8.87 3.56 9.37
CA ASN A 141 -7.96 3.78 8.24
C ASN A 141 -7.52 5.26 8.16
N ILE A 142 -8.45 6.21 8.29
CA ILE A 142 -8.14 7.65 8.28
C ILE A 142 -7.12 8.00 9.38
N GLN A 143 -7.35 7.51 10.60
CA GLN A 143 -6.45 7.76 11.74
C GLN A 143 -5.04 7.19 11.53
N VAL A 144 -4.93 6.03 10.86
CA VAL A 144 -3.63 5.48 10.46
C VAL A 144 -2.92 6.42 9.49
N PHE A 145 -3.62 6.96 8.49
CA PHE A 145 -3.02 7.91 7.55
C PHE A 145 -2.60 9.22 8.20
N GLU A 146 -3.42 9.77 9.10
CA GLU A 146 -3.06 10.95 9.88
C GLU A 146 -1.85 10.70 10.79
N ALA A 147 -1.72 9.50 11.36
CA ALA A 147 -0.55 9.12 12.14
C ALA A 147 0.72 9.03 11.28
N LEU A 148 0.63 8.41 10.09
CA LEU A 148 1.74 8.33 9.14
C LEU A 148 2.18 9.71 8.64
N GLN A 149 1.23 10.58 8.30
CA GLN A 149 1.53 11.96 7.88
C GLN A 149 2.29 12.72 8.97
N ARG A 150 1.87 12.60 10.24
CA ARG A 150 2.57 13.23 11.37
C ARG A 150 3.99 12.69 11.56
N LEU A 151 4.21 11.39 11.36
CA LEU A 151 5.55 10.79 11.44
C LEU A 151 6.48 11.34 10.35
N VAL A 152 5.98 11.46 9.13
CA VAL A 152 6.74 12.05 8.01
C VAL A 152 7.08 13.52 8.30
N SER A 153 6.12 14.32 8.74
CA SER A 153 6.33 15.74 9.05
C SER A 153 7.37 15.95 10.17
N LYS A 154 7.30 15.17 11.26
CA LYS A 154 8.31 15.24 12.34
C LYS A 154 9.71 14.85 11.88
N GLY A 155 9.83 13.89 10.96
CA GLY A 155 11.11 13.52 10.36
C GLY A 155 11.73 14.68 9.56
N GLN A 156 10.91 15.51 8.92
CA GLN A 156 11.38 16.68 8.17
C GLN A 156 11.81 17.84 9.06
N GLU A 157 11.14 18.06 10.19
CA GLU A 157 11.48 19.12 11.16
C GLU A 157 12.79 18.84 11.90
N ASN A 158 13.10 17.56 12.17
CA ASN A 158 14.33 17.15 12.85
C ASN A 158 15.59 17.14 11.95
N GLY A 159 15.53 17.71 10.74
CA GLY A 159 16.69 17.93 9.86
C GLY A 159 17.30 16.67 9.24
N HIS A 160 16.80 15.48 9.55
CA HIS A 160 17.25 14.22 8.97
C HIS A 160 16.15 13.69 8.05
N PRO A 161 16.30 13.78 6.71
CA PRO A 161 15.44 13.01 5.83
C PRO A 161 15.49 11.56 6.30
N LEU A 162 14.34 10.89 6.42
CA LEU A 162 14.28 9.44 6.44
C LEU A 162 14.94 8.97 5.14
N GLN A 163 16.26 8.85 5.14
CA GLN A 163 17.05 8.28 4.07
C GLN A 163 16.74 6.80 4.12
N LEU A 164 15.72 6.39 3.36
CA LEU A 164 15.69 5.05 2.79
C LEU A 164 17.05 4.89 2.09
N LYS A 165 17.98 4.15 2.71
CA LYS A 165 19.38 4.05 2.28
C LYS A 165 19.43 3.55 0.83
N SER A 166 19.50 4.48 -0.12
CA SER A 166 19.77 4.19 -1.53
C SER A 166 21.26 3.90 -1.78
N GLU A 167 22.10 3.83 -0.74
CA GLU A 167 23.55 3.64 -0.84
C GLU A 167 24.04 2.19 -0.64
N LEU A 168 23.24 1.19 -0.99
CA LEU A 168 23.69 -0.22 -1.00
C LEU A 168 23.34 -0.92 -2.33
N ARG A 169 23.69 -0.30 -3.47
CA ARG A 169 23.90 -1.08 -4.71
C ARG A 169 24.81 -0.41 -5.74
N THR A 170 26.05 -0.16 -5.35
CA THR A 170 27.16 0.08 -6.31
C THR A 170 28.37 -0.74 -5.91
N ARG A 171 28.26 -2.07 -5.97
CA ARG A 171 29.44 -2.94 -6.06
C ARG A 171 29.09 -4.29 -6.69
N ASN A 172 29.08 -4.32 -8.02
CA ASN A 172 29.70 -5.38 -8.83
C ASN A 172 29.44 -5.12 -10.31
N LYS A 173 30.36 -4.37 -10.93
CA LYS A 173 30.73 -4.50 -12.34
C LYS A 173 32.13 -3.91 -12.52
N SER A 174 33.14 -4.69 -12.14
CA SER A 174 34.49 -4.65 -12.71
C SER A 174 34.46 -5.54 -13.96
N HIS A 175 35.13 -5.32 -15.08
CA HIS A 175 35.97 -4.28 -15.66
C HIS A 175 36.14 -4.75 -17.13
N GLU A 176 36.13 -3.89 -18.14
CA GLU A 176 37.05 -3.97 -19.30
C GLU A 176 36.97 -2.69 -20.15
N HIS A 177 38.06 -2.42 -20.88
CA HIS A 177 38.68 -1.12 -21.12
C HIS A 177 38.61 -0.73 -22.62
N ASP A 178 38.17 0.52 -22.91
CA ASP A 178 38.54 1.53 -23.96
C ASP A 178 38.99 1.18 -25.41
N PRO A 179 39.06 2.16 -26.38
CA PRO A 179 38.52 3.54 -26.44
C PRO A 179 37.82 3.92 -27.78
N ALA A 180 37.24 5.14 -27.82
CA ALA A 180 36.59 5.82 -28.96
C ALA A 180 37.56 6.45 -30.00
N PRO A 181 37.08 7.06 -31.13
CA PRO A 181 36.82 8.52 -31.10
C PRO A 181 35.70 9.10 -32.01
N ARG A 182 35.10 10.20 -31.49
CA ARG A 182 34.53 11.45 -32.08
C ARG A 182 33.92 11.51 -33.51
N LYS A 183 32.76 12.19 -33.60
CA LYS A 183 32.55 13.45 -34.39
C LYS A 183 31.27 14.21 -33.99
N GLU A 184 31.32 15.49 -34.28
CA GLU A 184 30.56 16.66 -33.84
C GLU A 184 29.51 17.11 -34.88
N SER A 185 28.35 17.66 -34.48
CA SER A 185 27.68 18.78 -35.19
C SER A 185 26.44 19.33 -34.45
N GLU A 186 26.33 20.65 -34.44
CA GLU A 186 25.35 21.53 -33.80
C GLU A 186 24.02 21.66 -34.58
N ARG A 187 22.91 21.99 -33.89
CA ARG A 187 22.05 23.18 -34.17
C ARG A 187 20.71 23.15 -33.40
N THR A 188 20.64 24.04 -32.41
CA THR A 188 19.62 25.07 -32.21
C THR A 188 18.15 24.77 -32.57
N ILE A 189 17.32 24.47 -31.55
CA ILE A 189 15.94 25.00 -31.48
C ILE A 189 15.69 25.51 -30.06
N ARG A 190 15.55 26.83 -29.97
CA ARG A 190 15.15 27.62 -28.80
C ARG A 190 13.62 27.54 -28.68
N ARG A 191 13.10 26.97 -27.58
CA ARG A 191 11.74 27.26 -27.09
C ARG A 191 11.78 27.44 -25.57
N GLN A 192 11.60 28.69 -25.19
CA GLN A 192 11.39 29.25 -23.86
C GLN A 192 9.88 29.08 -23.57
N THR A 193 9.47 28.31 -22.58
CA THR A 193 8.92 28.67 -21.23
C THR A 193 8.42 27.32 -20.64
N ASP A 194 8.49 26.92 -19.37
CA ASP A 194 8.41 27.60 -18.09
C ASP A 194 9.32 26.92 -17.05
N ILE A 195 9.90 27.76 -16.20
CA ILE A 195 10.71 27.39 -15.04
C ILE A 195 9.75 26.92 -13.94
N MET A 196 9.61 25.61 -13.77
CA MET A 196 9.10 25.02 -12.52
C MET A 196 10.31 24.68 -11.64
N PRO A 197 10.30 25.01 -10.33
CA PRO A 197 11.44 24.72 -9.47
C PRO A 197 11.58 23.20 -9.32
N THR A 198 12.65 22.68 -9.92
CA THR A 198 13.08 21.28 -9.87
C THR A 198 13.77 20.99 -8.54
N THR A 199 13.02 21.00 -7.44
CA THR A 199 13.54 20.47 -6.17
C THR A 199 13.06 19.03 -5.96
N PRO A 200 13.96 18.12 -5.54
CA PRO A 200 13.63 16.70 -5.32
C PRO A 200 12.54 16.47 -4.27
N LEU A 201 12.22 17.47 -3.44
CA LEU A 201 11.27 17.39 -2.33
C LEU A 201 9.79 17.38 -2.75
N VAL A 202 9.41 18.05 -3.86
CA VAL A 202 8.01 18.04 -4.35
C VAL A 202 7.62 16.66 -4.90
N ARG A 203 8.59 15.87 -5.36
CA ARG A 203 8.37 14.47 -5.78
C ARG A 203 7.98 13.57 -4.59
N TRP A 204 8.47 13.84 -3.40
CA TRP A 204 8.17 13.06 -2.18
C TRP A 204 6.81 13.41 -1.57
N ILE A 205 6.41 14.68 -1.65
CA ILE A 205 5.11 15.15 -1.16
C ILE A 205 3.95 14.46 -1.90
N LEU A 206 4.10 14.18 -3.21
CA LEU A 206 3.09 13.47 -4.01
C LEU A 206 3.26 11.93 -3.98
N ALA A 207 4.47 11.43 -3.71
CA ALA A 207 4.71 9.99 -3.54
C ALA A 207 4.04 9.42 -2.29
N LEU A 208 4.12 10.14 -1.17
CA LEU A 208 3.67 9.66 0.15
C LEU A 208 2.24 10.08 0.51
N SER A 209 1.74 11.19 -0.02
CA SER A 209 0.34 11.60 0.18
C SER A 209 -0.67 10.69 -0.55
N PHE A 210 -0.20 9.88 -1.50
CA PHE A 210 -1.03 8.92 -2.22
C PHE A 210 -0.67 7.44 -1.93
N LEU A 211 0.55 7.14 -1.43
CA LEU A 211 0.91 5.82 -0.88
C LEU A 211 0.23 5.56 0.48
N ALA A 212 -0.13 6.63 1.19
CA ALA A 212 -0.98 6.63 2.39
C ALA A 212 -2.47 6.37 2.09
N MET A 213 -2.82 5.54 1.10
CA MET A 213 -4.19 5.06 0.94
C MET A 213 -4.29 3.54 0.83
N THR A 214 -3.19 2.79 0.92
CA THR A 214 -3.25 1.33 0.69
C THR A 214 -2.30 0.43 1.48
N VAL A 215 -1.09 0.83 1.85
CA VAL A 215 -0.06 -0.21 2.16
C VAL A 215 0.03 -0.67 3.64
N ALA A 216 -0.52 0.01 4.64
CA ALA A 216 -0.19 -0.29 6.05
C ALA A 216 -1.15 -1.26 6.80
N VAL A 217 -1.77 -2.26 6.16
CA VAL A 217 -2.74 -3.16 6.85
C VAL A 217 -2.39 -4.65 6.86
N GLY A 218 -1.57 -5.18 5.95
CA GLY A 218 -1.29 -6.63 5.99
C GLY A 218 0.05 -7.03 6.61
N LEU A 219 0.71 -6.17 7.38
CA LEU A 219 2.02 -6.48 7.98
C LEU A 219 2.00 -6.89 9.44
N PHE A 220 0.88 -6.65 10.14
CA PHE A 220 0.74 -7.04 11.55
C PHE A 220 -0.50 -7.89 11.83
N ALA A 221 -1.05 -8.57 10.81
CA ALA A 221 -2.16 -9.52 10.93
C ALA A 221 -1.72 -10.99 10.78
N MET A 222 -0.57 -11.35 11.37
CA MET A 222 -0.21 -12.72 11.71
C MET A 222 0.49 -12.75 13.05
#